data_AF-A0A962E3Y7-F1
#
_entry.id   AF-A0A962E3Y7-F1
#
_cell.length_a   1.000
_cell.length_b   1.000
_cell.length_c   1.000
_cell.angle_alpha   90.00
_cell.angle_beta   90.00
_cell.angle_gamma   90.00
#
_symmetry.space_group_name_H-M   'P 1'
#
loop_
_entity.id
_entity.type
_entity.pdbx_description
1 polymer ?
#
loop_
_entity_poly.entity_id
_entity_poly.type
_entity_poly.pdbx_seq_one_letter_code
_entity_poly.pdbx_strand_id
1 'polypeptide(L)'
;ATEPEATVLVGDLNATPWSADFRRLVSWGLNPGSHWPTPTWSPSDGLGWALGLPIDHVLSGSGWHIVDRRIGPPVGSDHRPLLAILVPTEPELSD
;
A
#
# COMPACT_ATOMS: atom_id res chain seq x y z
N ALA A 1 17.40 10.68 -9.00
CA ALA A 1 17.64 9.29 -8.57
C ALA A 1 17.08 8.39 -9.67
N THR A 2 17.61 7.18 -9.86
CA THR A 2 16.95 6.17 -10.69
C THR A 2 15.58 5.86 -10.10
N GLU A 3 14.56 5.82 -10.94
CA GLU A 3 13.21 5.38 -10.56
C GLU A 3 13.29 3.96 -9.94
N PRO A 4 12.45 3.65 -8.93
CA PRO A 4 12.60 2.45 -8.11
C PRO A 4 12.10 1.17 -8.82
N GLU A 5 12.59 0.85 -10.01
CA GLU A 5 12.08 -0.22 -10.89
C GLU A 5 11.79 -1.56 -10.20
N ALA A 6 12.81 -2.20 -9.62
CA ALA A 6 12.70 -3.51 -8.96
C ALA A 6 12.35 -3.40 -7.47
N THR A 7 11.49 -2.45 -7.09
CA THR A 7 11.17 -2.17 -5.67
C THR A 7 9.75 -2.59 -5.31
N VAL A 8 9.60 -3.16 -4.13
CA VAL A 8 8.32 -3.29 -3.43
C VAL A 8 8.52 -2.79 -2.00
N LEU A 9 7.72 -1.82 -1.57
CA LEU A 9 7.71 -1.31 -0.20
C LEU A 9 6.44 -1.77 0.49
N VAL A 10 6.58 -2.50 1.59
CA VAL A 10 5.46 -3.00 2.41
C VAL A 10 5.71 -2.70 3.87
N GLY A 11 4.68 -2.22 4.57
CA GLY A 11 4.70 -2.13 6.02
C GLY A 11 3.73 -1.10 6.58
N ASP A 12 3.70 -1.02 7.90
CA ASP A 12 3.14 0.12 8.63
C ASP A 12 4.07 1.32 8.43
N LEU A 13 3.58 2.34 7.72
CA LEU A 13 4.33 3.57 7.47
C LEU A 13 3.91 4.70 8.42
N ASN A 14 2.91 4.47 9.29
CA ASN A 14 2.26 5.49 10.11
C ASN A 14 1.83 6.74 9.31
N ALA A 15 1.56 6.57 8.02
CA ALA A 15 1.30 7.65 7.07
C ALA A 15 -0.01 7.35 6.32
N THR A 16 -0.99 8.25 6.37
CA THR A 16 -2.21 8.10 5.56
C THR A 16 -1.97 8.51 4.10
N PRO A 17 -2.79 8.10 3.12
CA PRO A 17 -2.62 8.49 1.72
C PRO A 17 -2.64 10.00 1.45
N TRP A 18 -3.23 10.79 2.35
CA TRP A 18 -3.28 12.26 2.27
C TRP A 18 -2.15 12.96 3.05
N SER A 19 -1.33 12.22 3.79
CA SER A 19 -0.16 12.76 4.49
C SER A 19 0.89 13.29 3.51
N ALA A 20 1.79 14.14 4.00
CA ALA A 20 2.92 14.63 3.21
C ALA A 20 3.94 13.52 2.93
N ASP A 21 4.20 12.66 3.92
CA ASP A 21 5.17 11.58 3.80
C ASP A 21 4.76 10.54 2.76
N PHE A 22 3.49 10.16 2.72
CA PHE A 22 2.99 9.26 1.68
C PHE A 22 3.10 9.88 0.28
N ARG A 23 2.69 11.15 0.13
CA ARG A 23 2.82 11.87 -1.15
C ARG A 23 4.28 11.99 -1.60
N ARG A 24 5.22 12.08 -0.65
CA ARG A 24 6.66 12.08 -0.95
C ARG A 24 7.12 10.74 -1.54
N LEU A 25 6.68 9.62 -0.98
CA LEU A 25 6.97 8.28 -1.53
C LEU A 25 6.43 8.14 -2.96
N VAL A 26 5.20 8.60 -3.21
CA VAL A 26 4.62 8.62 -4.55
C VAL A 26 5.42 9.50 -5.50
N SER A 27 5.88 10.66 -5.05
CA SER A 27 6.74 11.55 -5.85
C SER A 27 8.12 10.98 -6.17
N TRP A 28 8.53 9.92 -5.49
CA TRP A 28 9.77 9.17 -5.76
C TRP A 28 9.56 7.99 -6.72
N GLY A 29 8.37 7.85 -7.31
CA GLY A 29 8.08 6.80 -8.28
C GLY A 29 7.44 5.53 -7.72
N LEU A 30 7.11 5.51 -6.43
CA LEU A 30 6.40 4.38 -5.83
C LEU A 30 4.90 4.49 -6.09
N ASN A 31 4.31 3.43 -6.64
CA ASN A 31 2.91 3.36 -7.04
C ASN A 31 2.07 2.57 -6.02
N PRO A 32 1.02 3.17 -5.43
CA PRO A 32 0.12 2.45 -4.52
C PRO A 32 -0.89 1.53 -5.22
N GLY A 33 -0.95 1.55 -6.55
CA GLY A 33 -2.02 0.92 -7.33
C GLY A 33 -3.35 1.67 -7.21
N SER A 34 -4.38 1.19 -7.90
CA SER A 34 -5.72 1.77 -7.86
C SER A 34 -6.57 1.09 -6.79
N HIS A 35 -6.80 1.76 -5.67
CA HIS A 35 -7.62 1.23 -4.58
C HIS A 35 -8.22 2.33 -3.71
N TRP A 36 -9.31 2.02 -3.01
CA TRP A 36 -9.85 2.88 -1.97
C TRP A 36 -9.04 2.76 -0.68
N PRO A 37 -8.62 3.88 -0.05
CA PRO A 37 -8.01 3.85 1.27
C PRO A 37 -8.92 3.12 2.25
N THR A 38 -8.48 1.95 2.72
CA THR A 38 -9.24 1.12 3.64
C THR A 38 -8.48 1.05 4.95
N PRO A 39 -9.11 1.37 6.09
CA PRO A 39 -8.44 1.30 7.39
C PRO A 39 -7.82 -0.06 7.65
N THR A 40 -6.57 -0.05 8.07
CA THR A 40 -5.82 -1.23 8.50
C THR A 40 -5.65 -1.20 10.01
N TRP A 41 -5.50 -0.02 10.60
CA TRP A 41 -5.43 0.18 12.04
C TRP A 41 -6.75 0.71 12.63
N SER A 42 -7.09 0.29 13.85
CA SER A 42 -8.27 0.73 14.60
C SER A 42 -7.94 1.04 16.07
N PRO A 43 -8.35 2.20 16.63
CA PRO A 43 -8.05 2.56 18.01
C PRO A 43 -8.80 1.77 19.11
N SER A 44 -9.69 0.84 18.79
CA SER A 44 -10.31 -0.12 19.75
C SER A 44 -11.35 -1.02 19.07
N ASP A 45 -11.66 -2.16 19.71
CA ASP A 45 -12.60 -3.21 19.27
C ASP A 45 -14.07 -2.73 19.29
N GLY A 46 -14.45 -1.75 18.46
CA GLY A 46 -15.87 -1.37 18.32
C GLY A 46 -16.16 -0.16 17.45
N LEU A 47 -15.25 0.83 17.39
CA LEU A 47 -15.40 2.06 16.59
C LEU A 47 -14.44 2.14 15.40
N GLY A 48 -13.66 1.08 15.17
CA GLY A 48 -12.61 1.04 14.14
C GLY A 48 -13.03 1.33 12.72
N TRP A 49 -14.29 1.04 12.35
CA TRP A 49 -14.78 1.32 11.01
C TRP A 49 -15.00 2.82 10.75
N ALA A 50 -15.22 3.62 11.81
CA ALA A 50 -15.45 5.06 11.71
C ALA A 50 -14.20 5.90 12.03
N LEU A 51 -13.27 5.35 12.83
CA LEU A 51 -12.08 6.06 13.32
C LEU A 51 -10.75 5.41 12.89
N GLY A 52 -10.80 4.33 12.12
CA GLY A 52 -9.61 3.62 11.69
C GLY A 52 -8.81 4.39 10.64
N LEU A 53 -7.50 4.11 10.58
CA LEU A 53 -6.58 4.78 9.66
C LEU A 53 -5.94 3.80 8.67
N PRO A 54 -5.82 4.16 7.38
CA PRO A 54 -5.10 3.39 6.38
C PRO A 54 -3.60 3.71 6.43
N ILE A 55 -2.88 3.13 7.40
CA ILE A 55 -1.45 3.41 7.64
C ILE A 55 -0.51 2.28 7.20
N ASP A 56 -1.05 1.11 6.87
CA ASP A 56 -0.30 0.02 6.27
C ASP A 56 -0.43 0.04 4.75
N HIS A 57 0.70 -0.09 4.06
CA HIS A 57 0.78 0.10 2.61
C HIS A 57 1.54 -1.01 1.90
N VAL A 58 1.19 -1.17 0.64
CA VAL A 58 1.98 -1.89 -0.37
C VAL A 58 2.15 -0.89 -1.52
N LEU A 59 3.39 -0.49 -1.78
CA LEU A 59 3.75 0.36 -2.92
C LEU A 59 4.71 -0.40 -3.82
N SER A 60 4.60 -0.21 -5.13
CA SER A 60 5.41 -0.90 -6.12
C SER A 60 6.20 0.07 -6.98
N GLY A 61 7.40 -0.32 -7.38
CA GLY A 61 8.16 0.31 -8.45
C GLY A 61 7.57 0.02 -9.82
N SER A 62 8.16 0.61 -10.87
CA SER A 62 7.70 0.44 -12.26
C SER A 62 7.80 -1.00 -12.79
N GLY A 63 8.66 -1.84 -12.21
CA GLY A 63 8.81 -3.25 -12.57
C GLY A 63 7.73 -4.17 -11.99
N TRP A 64 6.76 -3.64 -11.25
CA TRP A 64 5.73 -4.42 -10.57
C TRP A 64 4.34 -3.78 -10.70
N HIS A 65 3.33 -4.59 -11.02
CA HIS A 65 1.93 -4.21 -10.99
C HIS A 65 1.18 -4.89 -9.85
N ILE A 66 0.48 -4.10 -9.03
CA ILE A 66 -0.44 -4.60 -8.00
C ILE A 66 -1.77 -4.92 -8.69
N VAL A 67 -2.14 -6.21 -8.76
CA VAL A 67 -3.35 -6.69 -9.46
C VAL A 67 -4.51 -7.04 -8.53
N ASP A 68 -4.23 -7.30 -7.26
CA ASP A 68 -5.23 -7.45 -6.21
C ASP A 68 -4.72 -6.84 -4.91
N ARG A 69 -5.61 -6.24 -4.14
CA ARG A 69 -5.33 -5.66 -2.83
C ARG A 69 -6.58 -5.72 -1.96
N ARG A 70 -6.48 -6.34 -0.79
CA ARG A 70 -7.61 -6.49 0.14
C ARG A 70 -7.17 -6.55 1.60
N ILE A 71 -8.07 -6.15 2.48
CA ILE A 71 -7.89 -6.31 3.93
C ILE A 71 -8.31 -7.74 4.32
N GLY A 72 -7.39 -8.50 4.90
CA GLY A 72 -7.65 -9.84 5.41
C GLY A 72 -8.41 -9.83 6.75
N PRO A 73 -8.81 -11.00 7.28
CA PRO A 73 -9.57 -11.10 8.52
C PRO A 73 -8.77 -10.59 9.75
N PRO A 74 -9.42 -10.30 10.88
CA PRO A 74 -8.72 -10.02 12.13
C PRO A 74 -7.82 -11.19 12.53
N VAL A 75 -6.61 -10.88 13.01
CA VAL A 75 -5.59 -11.89 13.40
C VAL A 75 -5.15 -11.74 14.86
N GLY A 76 -5.88 -10.96 15.66
CA GLY A 76 -5.53 -10.66 17.06
C GLY A 76 -4.55 -9.49 17.24
N SER A 77 -4.15 -8.83 16.14
CA SER A 77 -3.48 -7.52 16.17
C SER A 77 -4.51 -6.39 16.09
N ASP A 78 -4.14 -5.23 16.61
CA ASP A 78 -4.78 -3.93 16.40
C ASP A 78 -4.71 -3.44 14.94
N HIS A 79 -3.87 -4.08 14.12
CA HIS A 79 -3.86 -3.97 12.67
C HIS A 79 -4.55 -5.15 12.00
N ARG A 80 -5.22 -4.87 10.89
CA ARG A 80 -5.74 -5.85 9.93
C ARG A 80 -4.68 -6.11 8.86
N PRO A 81 -4.45 -7.37 8.48
CA PRO A 81 -3.45 -7.69 7.46
C PRO A 81 -3.87 -7.11 6.10
N LEU A 82 -2.91 -6.47 5.43
CA LEU A 82 -3.05 -6.05 4.05
C LEU A 82 -2.49 -7.14 3.13
N LEU A 83 -3.36 -7.74 2.31
CA LEU A 83 -2.98 -8.77 1.35
C LEU A 83 -2.90 -8.13 -0.04
N ALA A 84 -1.84 -8.42 -0.79
CA ALA A 84 -1.67 -7.94 -2.16
C ALA A 84 -1.11 -9.04 -3.07
N ILE A 85 -1.53 -9.03 -4.33
CA ILE A 85 -0.95 -9.86 -5.38
C ILE A 85 -0.24 -8.92 -6.35
N LEU A 86 1.04 -9.21 -6.61
CA LEU A 86 1.86 -8.46 -7.54
C LEU A 86 2.29 -9.37 -8.68
N VAL A 87 2.36 -8.81 -9.88
CA VAL A 87 2.96 -9.45 -11.06
C VAL A 87 4.08 -8.57 -11.59
N PRO A 88 5.15 -9.14 -12.16
CA PRO A 88 6.15 -8.36 -12.88
C PRO A 88 5.49 -7.56 -14.00
N THR A 89 5.93 -6.33 -14.19
CA THR A 89 5.65 -5.58 -15.42
C THR A 89 6.44 -6.26 -16.54
N GLU A 90 5.77 -6.70 -17.60
CA GLU A 90 6.51 -7.15 -18.79
C GLU A 90 7.33 -5.95 -19.31
N PRO A 91 8.62 -6.14 -19.64
CA PRO A 91 9.36 -5.08 -20.29
C PRO A 91 8.62 -4.72 -21.58
N GLU A 92 8.37 -3.44 -21.81
CA GLU A 92 7.98 -2.98 -23.14
C GLU A 92 9.06 -3.51 -24.11
N LEU A 93 8.68 -4.43 -24.98
CA LEU A 93 9.52 -4.83 -26.10
C LEU A 93 9.69 -3.56 -26.93
N SER A 94 10.83 -2.90 -26.80
CA SER A 94 11.21 -1.79 -27.66
C SER A 94 11.35 -2.34 -29.08
N ASP A 95 10.45 -1.93 -29.97
CA ASP A 95 10.56 -2.11 -31.43
C ASP A 95 11.85 -1.46 -31.99
#